data_AF-A0A0G0SXF5-F1
#
_entry.id   AF-A0A0G0SXF5-F1
#
_cell.length_a   1.000
_cell.length_b   1.000
_cell.length_c   1.000
_cell.angle_alpha   90.00
_cell.angle_beta   90.00
_cell.angle_gamma   90.00
#
_symmetry.space_group_name_H-M   'P 1'
#
loop_
_entity.id
_entity.type
_entity.pdbx_description
1 polymer ?
#
loop_
_entity_poly.entity_id
_entity_poly.type
_entity_poly.pdbx_seq_one_letter_code
_entity_poly.pdbx_strand_id
1 'polypeptide(L)'
;MKMHWGRVAVGIGLTAGLVGGYKYINQKNISKVETPRRDVSTRVIDGDTFDMSDGTRIRLWGIDAPEYPEGCLSELAKKRLEELVLNKNITIVNKGMDNFGRTLALVYDGKLSINQSLVTEGMAVFDEKINAEDVDLQTMEKAAKEAEMAKRGVWSSKCSQPNPKCVIKGNYRQAGGTRVYSLPDCFNYDRIVVNPVGGDKWFCSEMEAGKAGFKKSLDCPGMK
;
A
#
# COMPACT_ATOMS: atom_id res chain seq x y z
N MET A 1 47.95 -18.32 56.05
CA MET A 1 47.72 -17.52 57.27
C MET A 1 46.48 -16.67 57.03
N LYS A 2 45.41 -16.70 57.86
CA LYS A 2 45.20 -15.83 59.05
C LYS A 2 45.61 -14.36 58.77
N MET A 3 44.78 -13.33 58.96
CA MET A 3 43.66 -13.19 59.93
C MET A 3 42.69 -12.02 59.57
N HIS A 4 41.49 -11.98 60.19
CA HIS A 4 40.65 -10.76 60.39
C HIS A 4 41.42 -9.69 61.22
N TRP A 5 41.00 -8.44 61.53
CA TRP A 5 39.72 -7.77 61.90
C TRP A 5 39.74 -6.30 61.34
N GLY A 6 38.73 -5.40 61.43
CA GLY A 6 37.32 -5.47 61.85
C GLY A 6 36.86 -4.30 62.77
N ARG A 7 35.65 -3.72 62.53
CA ARG A 7 34.87 -2.72 63.36
C ARG A 7 35.32 -1.23 63.24
N VAL A 8 34.50 -0.15 63.41
CA VAL A 8 33.05 0.05 63.75
C VAL A 8 32.54 1.51 63.47
N ALA A 9 31.21 1.73 63.39
CA ALA A 9 30.39 2.99 63.47
C ALA A 9 30.68 4.17 62.48
N VAL A 10 29.72 4.83 61.81
CA VAL A 10 28.38 5.40 62.14
C VAL A 10 28.43 6.74 62.90
N GLY A 11 28.03 7.82 62.23
CA GLY A 11 27.82 9.18 62.80
C GLY A 11 27.26 10.15 61.75
N ILE A 12 26.26 10.97 62.10
CA ILE A 12 25.45 11.81 61.20
C ILE A 12 25.95 13.27 61.24
N GLY A 13 25.91 14.00 60.10
CA GLY A 13 26.14 15.46 60.07
C GLY A 13 25.85 16.10 58.71
N LEU A 14 24.89 17.04 58.66
CA LEU A 14 24.43 17.74 57.45
C LEU A 14 25.36 18.89 57.04
N THR A 15 25.67 19.02 55.74
CA THR A 15 25.87 20.31 55.05
C THR A 15 25.19 20.28 53.68
N ALA A 16 24.76 21.44 53.19
CA ALA A 16 23.78 21.55 52.09
C ALA A 16 24.36 22.18 50.80
N GLY A 17 23.71 21.87 49.66
CA GLY A 17 24.03 22.41 48.33
C GLY A 17 25.07 21.56 47.57
N LEU A 18 24.95 21.28 46.27
CA LEU A 18 24.10 21.88 45.24
C LEU A 18 23.34 20.82 44.41
N VAL A 19 22.07 21.09 44.10
CA VAL A 19 21.26 20.24 43.20
C VAL A 19 21.58 20.59 41.75
N GLY A 20 22.58 19.92 41.16
CA GLY A 20 22.86 19.95 39.72
C GLY A 20 22.12 18.83 39.01
N GLY A 21 20.89 19.09 38.56
CA GLY A 21 20.00 18.05 38.03
C GLY A 21 20.49 17.41 36.73
N TYR A 22 20.90 16.15 36.80
CA TYR A 22 20.83 15.26 35.64
C TYR A 22 19.35 15.15 35.23
N LYS A 23 18.99 15.76 34.09
CA LYS A 23 17.63 15.66 33.55
C LYS A 23 17.31 14.20 33.23
N TYR A 24 16.44 13.61 34.04
CA TYR A 24 15.70 12.41 33.68
C TYR A 24 15.03 12.65 32.32
N ILE A 25 15.51 11.96 31.28
CA ILE A 25 14.84 11.98 29.98
C ILE A 25 13.57 11.15 30.13
N ASN A 26 12.44 11.85 30.12
CA ASN A 26 11.13 11.27 30.36
C ASN A 26 10.74 10.41 29.15
N GLN A 27 10.89 9.09 29.25
CA GLN A 27 10.50 8.11 28.23
C GLN A 27 8.97 8.01 28.11
N LYS A 28 8.33 9.07 27.61
CA LYS A 28 6.93 9.04 27.18
C LYS A 28 6.88 9.35 25.69
N ASN A 29 6.29 8.40 24.95
CA ASN A 29 6.10 8.41 23.49
C ASN A 29 7.35 8.10 22.66
N ILE A 30 8.03 6.99 22.96
CA ILE A 30 8.52 6.15 21.85
C ILE A 30 7.27 5.48 21.28
N SER A 31 6.87 5.85 20.06
CA SER A 31 5.82 5.14 19.33
C SER A 31 6.21 3.67 19.25
N LYS A 32 5.25 2.77 19.53
CA LYS A 32 5.49 1.34 19.65
C LYS A 32 5.91 0.80 18.27
N VAL A 33 7.21 0.77 17.99
CA VAL A 33 7.76 0.21 16.75
C VAL A 33 7.37 -1.27 16.73
N GLU A 34 6.37 -1.61 15.92
CA GLU A 34 5.93 -2.99 15.82
C GLU A 34 7.06 -3.83 15.26
N THR A 35 7.48 -4.83 16.02
CA THR A 35 8.60 -5.70 15.67
C THR A 35 8.29 -6.44 14.37
N PRO A 36 9.16 -6.37 13.35
CA PRO A 36 8.94 -7.07 12.10
C PRO A 36 8.69 -8.56 12.34
N ARG A 37 7.56 -9.06 11.81
CA ARG A 37 7.15 -10.46 11.92
C ARG A 37 7.65 -11.24 10.71
N ARG A 38 7.90 -12.54 10.89
CA ARG A 38 8.07 -13.48 9.77
C ARG A 38 6.95 -14.50 9.75
N ASP A 39 6.46 -14.81 8.55
CA ASP A 39 5.41 -15.80 8.28
C ASP A 39 5.40 -16.16 6.78
N VAL A 40 4.68 -17.21 6.40
CA VAL A 40 4.58 -17.76 5.04
C VAL A 40 3.32 -17.24 4.33
N SER A 41 3.48 -16.75 3.10
CA SER A 41 2.34 -16.43 2.22
C SER A 41 1.75 -17.72 1.61
N THR A 42 0.43 -17.86 1.67
CA THR A 42 -0.30 -19.06 1.23
C THR A 42 -1.12 -18.87 -0.04
N ARG A 43 -1.51 -17.63 -0.37
CA ARG A 43 -2.31 -17.30 -1.56
C ARG A 43 -2.10 -15.86 -1.97
N VAL A 44 -1.97 -15.59 -3.27
CA VAL A 44 -1.99 -14.23 -3.83
C VAL A 44 -3.34 -13.95 -4.47
N ILE A 45 -3.90 -12.76 -4.22
CA ILE A 45 -5.21 -12.34 -4.71
C ILE A 45 -5.05 -11.63 -6.05
N ASP A 46 -4.20 -10.61 -6.08
CA ASP A 46 -3.95 -9.68 -7.18
C ASP A 46 -2.47 -9.22 -7.15
N GLY A 47 -2.11 -8.08 -7.74
CA GLY A 47 -0.73 -7.59 -7.77
C GLY A 47 -0.22 -6.91 -6.49
N ASP A 48 -1.07 -6.64 -5.48
CA ASP A 48 -0.65 -6.01 -4.21
C ASP A 48 -1.20 -6.66 -2.93
N THR A 49 -2.14 -7.60 -3.05
CA THR A 49 -2.84 -8.22 -1.92
C THR A 49 -2.64 -9.74 -1.88
N PHE A 50 -2.33 -10.28 -0.69
CA PHE A 50 -2.09 -11.72 -0.46
C PHE A 50 -2.42 -12.15 0.97
N ASP A 51 -2.54 -13.46 1.20
CA ASP A 51 -2.90 -14.07 2.48
C ASP A 51 -1.71 -14.82 3.13
N MET A 52 -1.59 -14.72 4.46
CA MET A 52 -0.58 -15.40 5.28
C MET A 52 -1.08 -16.73 5.84
N SER A 53 -0.18 -17.54 6.41
CA SER A 53 -0.51 -18.84 6.99
C SER A 53 -1.38 -18.76 8.24
N ASP A 54 -1.36 -17.63 8.95
CA ASP A 54 -2.24 -17.35 10.09
C ASP A 54 -3.63 -16.78 9.71
N GLY A 55 -3.90 -16.61 8.41
CA GLY A 55 -5.13 -16.02 7.89
C GLY A 55 -5.13 -14.49 7.79
N THR A 56 -4.05 -13.80 8.14
CA THR A 56 -3.91 -12.34 7.92
C THR A 56 -3.88 -12.04 6.43
N ARG A 57 -4.72 -11.10 5.98
CA ARG A 57 -4.62 -10.51 4.63
C ARG A 57 -3.72 -9.30 4.64
N ILE A 58 -2.64 -9.35 3.86
CA ILE A 58 -1.71 -8.26 3.64
C ILE A 58 -2.11 -7.51 2.37
N ARG A 59 -2.07 -6.17 2.43
CA ARG A 59 -1.93 -5.31 1.26
C ARG A 59 -0.60 -4.57 1.34
N LEU A 60 0.12 -4.52 0.22
CA LEU A 60 1.39 -3.81 0.14
C LEU A 60 1.19 -2.30 0.33
N TRP A 61 1.79 -1.75 1.38
CA TRP A 61 1.75 -0.32 1.68
C TRP A 61 2.53 0.49 0.65
N GLY A 62 2.07 1.71 0.38
CA GLY A 62 2.73 2.63 -0.56
C GLY A 62 2.46 2.37 -2.04
N ILE A 63 1.77 1.29 -2.40
CA ILE A 63 1.55 0.90 -3.80
C ILE A 63 0.08 0.54 -4.09
N ASP A 64 -0.27 0.58 -5.37
CA ASP A 64 -1.54 0.11 -5.92
C ASP A 64 -1.25 -0.66 -7.22
N ALA A 65 -1.65 -1.92 -7.28
CA ALA A 65 -1.46 -2.76 -8.47
C ALA A 65 -2.73 -2.83 -9.33
N PRO A 66 -2.61 -3.16 -10.63
CA PRO A 66 -3.78 -3.44 -11.46
C PRO A 66 -4.59 -4.61 -10.90
N GLU A 67 -5.86 -4.34 -10.64
CA GLU A 67 -6.78 -5.28 -10.01
C GLU A 67 -7.03 -6.53 -10.88
N TYR A 68 -6.99 -7.72 -10.29
CA TYR A 68 -7.12 -8.99 -11.01
C TYR A 68 -8.58 -9.46 -11.13
N PRO A 69 -9.03 -9.98 -12.30
CA PRO A 69 -8.30 -10.15 -13.57
C PRO A 69 -8.44 -8.99 -14.58
N GLU A 70 -9.30 -7.99 -14.38
CA GLU A 70 -9.66 -7.04 -15.45
C GLU A 70 -8.83 -5.76 -15.57
N GLY A 71 -8.00 -5.46 -14.56
CA GLY A 71 -7.01 -4.38 -14.57
C GLY A 71 -5.89 -4.66 -15.57
N CYS A 72 -5.32 -3.60 -16.13
CA CYS A 72 -4.33 -3.76 -17.20
C CYS A 72 -3.04 -4.41 -16.71
N LEU A 73 -2.63 -5.52 -17.34
CA LEU A 73 -1.50 -6.37 -16.92
C LEU A 73 -1.64 -6.99 -15.51
N SER A 74 -2.86 -7.02 -14.94
CA SER A 74 -3.12 -7.58 -13.61
C SER A 74 -2.65 -9.03 -13.46
N GLU A 75 -2.79 -9.86 -14.51
CA GLU A 75 -2.28 -11.23 -14.51
C GLU A 75 -0.74 -11.29 -14.36
N LEU A 76 -0.02 -10.35 -14.99
CA LEU A 76 1.44 -10.26 -14.85
C LEU A 76 1.83 -9.72 -13.48
N ALA A 77 1.14 -8.69 -12.98
CA ALA A 77 1.40 -8.13 -11.66
C ALA A 77 1.15 -9.17 -10.55
N LYS A 78 0.02 -9.88 -10.62
CA LYS A 78 -0.32 -11.00 -9.74
C LYS A 78 0.74 -12.09 -9.79
N LYS A 79 1.04 -12.61 -10.98
CA LYS A 79 2.07 -13.65 -11.15
C LYS A 79 3.43 -13.19 -10.59
N ARG A 80 3.77 -11.92 -10.78
CA ARG A 80 5.02 -11.38 -10.27
C ARG A 80 5.04 -11.32 -8.74
N LEU A 81 3.92 -10.95 -8.11
CA LEU A 81 3.79 -11.05 -6.66
C LEU A 81 3.85 -12.52 -6.20
N GLU A 82 3.23 -13.47 -6.90
CA GLU A 82 3.35 -14.92 -6.61
C GLU A 82 4.82 -15.39 -6.60
N GLU A 83 5.61 -15.03 -7.61
CA GLU A 83 7.07 -15.31 -7.66
C GLU A 83 7.84 -14.70 -6.48
N LEU A 84 7.37 -13.56 -5.97
CA LEU A 84 8.03 -12.81 -4.90
C LEU A 84 7.64 -13.29 -3.49
N VAL A 85 6.40 -13.71 -3.23
CA VAL A 85 5.92 -14.08 -1.88
C VAL A 85 5.48 -15.54 -1.70
N LEU A 86 4.93 -16.20 -2.71
CA LEU A 86 4.14 -17.42 -2.49
C LEU A 86 5.01 -18.57 -1.94
N ASN A 87 4.54 -19.22 -0.88
CA ASN A 87 5.25 -20.27 -0.13
C ASN A 87 6.62 -19.87 0.46
N LYS A 88 6.92 -18.56 0.54
CA LYS A 88 8.17 -18.06 1.13
C LYS A 88 7.92 -17.49 2.53
N ASN A 89 8.92 -17.64 3.40
CA ASN A 89 8.93 -17.06 4.73
C ASN A 89 9.46 -15.61 4.69
N ILE A 90 8.54 -14.67 4.57
CA ILE A 90 8.80 -13.25 4.30
C ILE A 90 8.67 -12.42 5.58
N THR A 91 9.35 -11.26 5.61
CA THR A 91 9.29 -10.32 6.72
C THR A 91 8.22 -9.26 6.45
N ILE A 92 7.30 -9.08 7.39
CA ILE A 92 6.18 -8.14 7.37
C ILE A 92 6.47 -7.01 8.37
N VAL A 93 6.48 -5.76 7.89
CA VAL A 93 6.54 -4.55 8.70
C VAL A 93 5.19 -3.85 8.62
N ASN A 94 4.39 -3.95 9.69
CA ASN A 94 3.06 -3.37 9.76
C ASN A 94 3.10 -1.83 9.74
N LYS A 95 2.19 -1.23 8.98
CA LYS A 95 2.00 0.23 8.82
C LYS A 95 0.58 0.66 9.18
N GLY A 96 -0.29 -0.27 9.55
CA GLY A 96 -1.68 -0.02 9.94
C GLY A 96 -2.65 -1.02 9.33
N MET A 97 -3.92 -0.64 9.30
CA MET A 97 -5.00 -1.44 8.72
C MET A 97 -5.89 -0.52 7.88
N ASP A 98 -6.35 -1.00 6.73
CA ASP A 98 -7.31 -0.26 5.91
C ASP A 98 -8.77 -0.46 6.37
N ASN A 99 -9.69 0.31 5.79
CA ASN A 99 -11.12 0.24 6.10
C ASN A 99 -11.79 -1.09 5.68
N PHE A 100 -11.05 -2.00 5.04
CA PHE A 100 -11.51 -3.33 4.63
C PHE A 100 -10.92 -4.44 5.53
N GLY A 101 -10.18 -4.07 6.58
CA GLY A 101 -9.57 -5.02 7.52
C GLY A 101 -8.27 -5.67 7.01
N ARG A 102 -7.67 -5.16 5.93
CA ARG A 102 -6.37 -5.65 5.43
C ARG A 102 -5.24 -4.96 6.17
N THR A 103 -4.25 -5.72 6.60
CA THR A 103 -3.00 -5.18 7.18
C THR A 103 -2.19 -4.52 6.08
N LEU A 104 -1.85 -3.25 6.25
CA LEU A 104 -0.99 -2.49 5.35
C LEU A 104 0.46 -2.74 5.75
N ALA A 105 1.31 -3.23 4.84
CA ALA A 105 2.68 -3.58 5.20
C ALA A 105 3.75 -3.27 4.13
N LEU A 106 4.96 -2.97 4.60
CA LEU A 106 6.18 -3.16 3.82
C LEU A 106 6.64 -4.61 3.98
N VAL A 107 7.02 -5.25 2.88
CA VAL A 107 7.27 -6.69 2.83
C VAL A 107 8.63 -6.98 2.21
N TYR A 108 9.40 -7.88 2.85
CA TYR A 108 10.79 -8.17 2.46
C TYR A 108 11.10 -9.66 2.39
N ASP A 109 11.79 -10.07 1.32
CA ASP A 109 12.49 -11.35 1.22
C ASP A 109 13.98 -11.12 1.55
N GLY A 110 14.36 -11.36 2.81
CA GLY A 110 15.69 -11.04 3.33
C GLY A 110 15.98 -9.52 3.35
N LYS A 111 16.63 -9.01 2.30
CA LYS A 111 16.91 -7.58 2.08
C LYS A 111 16.16 -6.99 0.87
N LEU A 112 15.45 -7.80 0.10
CA LEU A 112 14.71 -7.37 -1.08
C LEU A 112 13.37 -6.78 -0.65
N SER A 113 13.12 -5.49 -0.90
CA SER A 113 11.81 -4.86 -0.73
C SER A 113 10.88 -5.25 -1.87
N ILE A 114 9.83 -6.01 -1.57
CA ILE A 114 8.86 -6.52 -2.55
C ILE A 114 7.99 -5.37 -3.09
N ASN A 115 7.59 -4.44 -2.22
CA ASN A 115 6.87 -3.21 -2.59
C ASN A 115 7.68 -2.43 -3.66
N GLN A 116 8.98 -2.24 -3.41
CA GLN A 116 9.86 -1.52 -4.34
C GLN A 116 10.11 -2.31 -5.64
N SER A 117 10.27 -3.64 -5.60
CA SER A 117 10.43 -4.47 -6.80
C SER A 117 9.27 -4.31 -7.77
N LEU A 118 8.03 -4.44 -7.30
CA LEU A 118 6.84 -4.33 -8.14
C LEU A 118 6.73 -2.96 -8.83
N VAL A 119 7.00 -1.88 -8.09
CA VAL A 119 7.00 -0.51 -8.64
C VAL A 119 8.14 -0.30 -9.64
N THR A 120 9.35 -0.78 -9.34
CA THR A 120 10.53 -0.70 -10.23
C THR A 120 10.28 -1.39 -11.57
N GLU A 121 9.58 -2.52 -11.55
CA GLU A 121 9.21 -3.32 -12.72
C GLU A 121 7.96 -2.76 -13.46
N GLY A 122 7.27 -1.77 -12.88
CA GLY A 122 6.03 -1.22 -13.40
C GLY A 122 4.83 -2.16 -13.24
N MET A 123 4.86 -3.09 -12.29
CA MET A 123 3.72 -3.96 -11.95
C MET A 123 2.72 -3.29 -11.00
N ALA A 124 3.11 -2.19 -10.36
CA ALA A 124 2.26 -1.35 -9.51
C ALA A 124 2.63 0.13 -9.66
N VAL A 125 1.71 1.02 -9.30
CA VAL A 125 1.96 2.47 -9.15
C VAL A 125 2.21 2.80 -7.67
N PHE A 126 2.77 3.98 -7.39
CA PHE A 126 2.97 4.49 -6.03
C PHE A 126 1.79 5.41 -5.64
N ASP A 127 1.31 5.31 -4.39
CA ASP A 127 0.24 6.20 -3.90
C ASP A 127 0.81 7.52 -3.36
N GLU A 128 0.80 8.55 -4.22
CA GLU A 128 1.28 9.91 -3.94
C GLU A 128 0.58 10.60 -2.77
N LYS A 129 -0.55 10.08 -2.27
CA LYS A 129 -1.29 10.67 -1.14
C LYS A 129 -0.64 10.37 0.22
N ILE A 130 0.32 9.43 0.26
CA ILE A 130 0.98 9.04 1.49
C ILE A 130 2.14 10.00 1.78
N ASN A 131 2.07 10.69 2.92
CA ASN A 131 3.11 11.63 3.33
C ASN A 131 4.43 10.91 3.66
N ALA A 132 5.51 11.27 2.96
CA ALA A 132 6.72 10.45 2.85
C ALA A 132 7.86 10.88 3.80
N GLU A 133 7.65 10.76 5.12
CA GLU A 133 8.76 10.79 6.10
C GLU A 133 9.51 9.44 6.18
N ASP A 134 8.93 8.37 5.63
CA ASP A 134 9.50 7.02 5.61
C ASP A 134 10.48 6.82 4.44
N VAL A 135 11.69 6.33 4.74
CA VAL A 135 12.75 6.11 3.75
C VAL A 135 12.38 5.05 2.71
N ASP A 136 11.61 4.03 3.09
CA ASP A 136 11.14 3.02 2.14
C ASP A 136 10.18 3.65 1.12
N LEU A 137 9.28 4.53 1.56
CA LEU A 137 8.37 5.25 0.67
C LEU A 137 9.12 6.19 -0.29
N GLN A 138 10.14 6.91 0.18
CA GLN A 138 10.96 7.78 -0.70
C GLN A 138 11.71 6.98 -1.78
N THR A 139 12.23 5.80 -1.44
CA THR A 139 12.90 4.92 -2.42
C THR A 139 11.92 4.29 -3.42
N MET A 140 10.68 4.01 -2.98
CA MET A 140 9.60 3.55 -3.84
C MET A 140 9.07 4.65 -4.77
N GLU A 141 8.86 5.88 -4.29
CA GLU A 141 8.45 7.03 -5.09
C GLU A 141 9.47 7.31 -6.21
N LYS A 142 10.76 7.27 -5.88
CA LYS A 142 11.84 7.39 -6.88
C LYS A 142 11.78 6.27 -7.92
N ALA A 143 11.60 5.02 -7.48
CA ALA A 143 11.47 3.87 -8.38
C ALA A 143 10.24 3.97 -9.30
N ALA A 144 9.13 4.54 -8.82
CA ALA A 144 7.92 4.76 -9.60
C ALA A 144 8.19 5.74 -10.76
N LYS A 145 8.81 6.89 -10.46
CA LYS A 145 9.19 7.89 -11.46
C LYS A 145 10.16 7.33 -12.49
N GLU A 146 11.12 6.50 -12.06
CA GLU A 146 12.02 5.80 -13.00
C GLU A 146 11.29 4.78 -13.89
N ALA A 147 10.32 4.04 -13.35
CA ALA A 147 9.49 3.11 -14.12
C ALA A 147 8.56 3.83 -15.11
N GLU A 148 8.00 4.97 -14.73
CA GLU A 148 7.18 5.84 -15.58
C GLU A 148 7.99 6.44 -16.74
N MET A 149 9.12 7.08 -16.45
CA MET A 149 10.02 7.62 -17.48
C MET A 149 10.49 6.54 -18.46
N ALA A 150 10.73 5.32 -17.98
CA ALA A 150 11.09 4.17 -18.78
C ALA A 150 9.88 3.44 -19.43
N LYS A 151 8.65 3.91 -19.21
CA LYS A 151 7.39 3.34 -19.74
C LYS A 151 7.22 1.85 -19.46
N ARG A 152 7.60 1.40 -18.26
CA ARG A 152 7.53 -0.01 -17.84
C ARG A 152 6.12 -0.40 -17.42
N GLY A 153 5.72 -1.63 -17.75
CA GLY A 153 4.48 -2.26 -17.27
C GLY A 153 3.24 -1.37 -17.43
N VAL A 154 2.63 -0.95 -16.32
CA VAL A 154 1.43 -0.08 -16.26
C VAL A 154 1.64 1.31 -16.89
N TRP A 155 2.89 1.76 -17.00
CA TRP A 155 3.26 3.02 -17.67
C TRP A 155 3.50 2.86 -19.18
N SER A 156 3.40 1.63 -19.69
CA SER A 156 3.52 1.35 -21.12
C SER A 156 2.23 1.70 -21.87
N SER A 157 2.33 1.84 -23.20
CA SER A 157 1.16 2.04 -24.06
C SER A 157 0.12 0.92 -24.01
N LYS A 158 0.41 -0.24 -23.40
CA LYS A 158 -0.56 -1.32 -23.17
C LYS A 158 -1.67 -0.92 -22.19
N CYS A 159 -1.35 -0.05 -21.23
CA CYS A 159 -2.28 0.39 -20.18
C CYS A 159 -2.70 1.85 -20.33
N SER A 160 -2.15 2.56 -21.31
CA SER A 160 -2.70 3.84 -21.74
C SER A 160 -3.97 3.60 -22.56
N GLN A 161 -5.10 4.09 -22.08
CA GLN A 161 -6.16 4.52 -22.98
C GLN A 161 -5.85 5.97 -23.39
N PRO A 162 -5.31 6.23 -24.59
CA PRO A 162 -5.20 7.61 -25.07
C PRO A 162 -6.61 8.19 -25.12
N ASN A 163 -6.80 9.39 -24.56
CA ASN A 163 -8.10 10.07 -24.44
C ASN A 163 -8.89 9.94 -25.75
N PRO A 164 -9.85 9.00 -25.85
CA PRO A 164 -10.53 8.77 -27.10
C PRO A 164 -11.52 9.91 -27.30
N LYS A 165 -12.13 10.04 -28.48
CA LYS A 165 -13.17 11.06 -28.74
C LYS A 165 -14.52 10.69 -28.07
N CYS A 166 -14.43 10.09 -26.89
CA CYS A 166 -15.43 9.22 -26.29
C CYS A 166 -15.64 9.65 -24.84
N VAL A 167 -16.87 10.06 -24.55
CA VAL A 167 -17.20 10.90 -23.38
C VAL A 167 -17.97 10.16 -22.30
N ILE A 168 -17.90 8.83 -22.29
CA ILE A 168 -18.56 8.01 -21.26
C ILE A 168 -17.48 7.48 -20.32
N LYS A 169 -17.55 7.88 -19.05
CA LYS A 169 -16.58 7.51 -18.02
C LYS A 169 -17.08 6.26 -17.28
N GLY A 170 -16.39 5.14 -17.41
CA GLY A 170 -16.66 3.92 -16.67
C GLY A 170 -15.72 3.76 -15.47
N ASN A 171 -16.26 3.71 -14.25
CA ASN A 171 -15.47 3.35 -13.05
C ASN A 171 -15.74 1.92 -12.57
N TYR A 172 -14.68 1.26 -12.14
CA TYR A 172 -14.73 -0.02 -11.44
C TYR A 172 -14.39 0.19 -9.95
N ARG A 173 -15.28 -0.27 -9.06
CA ARG A 173 -15.13 -0.18 -7.60
C ARG A 173 -15.16 -1.58 -7.00
N GLN A 174 -13.98 -2.19 -6.91
CA GLN A 174 -13.80 -3.57 -6.49
C GLN A 174 -14.39 -3.90 -5.11
N ALA A 175 -14.28 -2.99 -4.14
CA ALA A 175 -14.81 -3.18 -2.78
C ALA A 175 -16.30 -3.55 -2.70
N GLY A 176 -17.09 -3.26 -3.75
CA GLY A 176 -18.48 -3.72 -3.91
C GLY A 176 -18.75 -4.42 -5.24
N GLY A 177 -17.72 -4.79 -6.01
CA GLY A 177 -17.85 -5.35 -7.37
C GLY A 177 -18.55 -4.43 -8.38
N THR A 178 -18.67 -3.13 -8.08
CA THR A 178 -19.56 -2.22 -8.79
C THR A 178 -18.90 -1.66 -10.04
N ARG A 179 -19.55 -1.82 -11.20
CA ARG A 179 -19.14 -1.21 -12.48
C ARG A 179 -20.21 -0.24 -12.95
N VAL A 180 -19.89 1.05 -12.92
CA VAL A 180 -20.81 2.13 -13.30
C VAL A 180 -20.23 2.99 -14.41
N TYR A 181 -21.02 3.30 -15.42
CA TYR A 181 -20.69 4.29 -16.45
C TYR A 181 -21.52 5.56 -16.27
N SER A 182 -20.90 6.71 -16.53
CA SER A 182 -21.51 8.02 -16.46
C SER A 182 -21.38 8.74 -17.79
N LEU A 183 -22.51 9.26 -18.27
CA LEU A 183 -22.61 10.18 -19.40
C LEU A 183 -22.31 11.63 -18.97
N PRO A 184 -22.04 12.55 -19.92
CA PRO A 184 -21.78 13.96 -19.63
C PRO A 184 -22.90 14.73 -18.90
N ASP A 185 -24.14 14.22 -18.91
CA ASP A 185 -25.29 14.82 -18.25
C ASP A 185 -25.56 14.26 -16.82
N CYS A 186 -24.77 13.29 -16.36
CA CYS A 186 -24.90 12.75 -15.00
C CYS A 186 -24.29 13.69 -13.95
N PHE A 187 -24.94 13.80 -12.79
CA PHE A 187 -24.65 14.86 -11.81
C PHE A 187 -23.19 14.93 -11.33
N ASN A 188 -22.51 13.79 -11.15
CA ASN A 188 -21.10 13.76 -10.74
C ASN A 188 -20.10 13.63 -11.90
N TYR A 189 -20.51 13.71 -13.17
CA TYR A 189 -19.65 13.38 -14.32
C TYR A 189 -18.29 14.09 -14.30
N ASP A 190 -18.24 15.40 -14.04
CA ASP A 190 -16.98 16.15 -14.03
C ASP A 190 -16.04 15.79 -12.86
N ARG A 191 -16.59 15.28 -11.76
CA ARG A 191 -15.81 14.81 -10.59
C ARG A 191 -15.21 13.42 -10.80
N ILE A 192 -15.69 12.69 -11.80
CA ILE A 192 -15.17 11.37 -12.12
C ILE A 192 -13.86 11.51 -12.90
N VAL A 193 -12.81 10.93 -12.33
CA VAL A 193 -11.55 10.63 -13.01
C VAL A 193 -11.60 9.18 -13.47
N VAL A 194 -11.03 8.89 -14.65
CA VAL A 194 -10.82 7.53 -15.16
C VAL A 194 -9.38 7.14 -14.85
N ASN A 195 -9.18 6.07 -14.07
CA ASN A 195 -7.89 5.44 -13.84
C ASN A 195 -7.76 4.09 -14.60
N PRO A 196 -7.15 4.05 -15.80
CA PRO A 196 -6.99 2.81 -16.57
C PRO A 196 -6.20 1.69 -15.87
N VAL A 197 -5.33 2.05 -14.91
CA VAL A 197 -4.56 1.07 -14.11
C VAL A 197 -5.53 0.27 -13.21
N GLY A 198 -6.42 0.96 -12.51
CA GLY A 198 -7.47 0.38 -11.66
C GLY A 198 -8.65 -0.26 -12.43
N GLY A 199 -8.56 -0.36 -13.75
CA GLY A 199 -9.60 -0.98 -14.59
C GLY A 199 -10.76 -0.07 -15.01
N ASP A 200 -10.70 1.24 -14.69
CA ASP A 200 -11.62 2.23 -15.26
C ASP A 200 -11.40 2.37 -16.77
N LYS A 201 -12.43 2.75 -17.52
CA LYS A 201 -12.40 2.80 -18.99
C LYS A 201 -13.19 3.98 -19.53
N TRP A 202 -12.71 4.59 -20.60
CA TRP A 202 -13.53 5.41 -21.47
C TRP A 202 -14.32 4.52 -22.43
N PHE A 203 -15.58 4.86 -22.69
CA PHE A 203 -16.42 4.19 -23.68
C PHE A 203 -16.95 5.20 -24.72
N CYS A 204 -17.07 4.74 -25.95
CA CYS A 204 -17.59 5.51 -27.08
C CYS A 204 -19.11 5.35 -27.25
N SER A 205 -19.73 4.38 -26.58
CA SER A 205 -21.19 4.20 -26.54
C SER A 205 -21.66 3.47 -25.28
N GLU A 206 -22.92 3.68 -24.88
CA GLU A 206 -23.55 2.94 -23.76
C GLU A 206 -23.60 1.44 -24.02
N MET A 207 -23.71 1.02 -25.29
CA MET A 207 -23.65 -0.39 -25.70
C MET A 207 -22.27 -1.02 -25.41
N GLU A 208 -21.19 -0.28 -25.64
CA GLU A 208 -19.82 -0.73 -25.34
C GLU A 208 -19.61 -0.89 -23.84
N ALA A 209 -20.05 0.10 -23.05
CA ALA A 209 -20.01 0.05 -21.59
C ALA A 209 -20.82 -1.15 -21.05
N GLY A 210 -22.03 -1.37 -21.57
CA GLY A 210 -22.87 -2.52 -21.23
C GLY A 210 -22.24 -3.86 -21.57
N LYS A 211 -21.60 -4.00 -22.74
CA LYS A 211 -20.83 -5.20 -23.12
C LYS A 211 -19.62 -5.45 -22.22
N ALA A 212 -19.00 -4.41 -21.67
CA ALA A 212 -17.93 -4.50 -20.68
C ALA A 212 -18.44 -4.78 -19.25
N GLY A 213 -19.76 -4.94 -19.05
CA GLY A 213 -20.38 -5.22 -17.75
C GLY A 213 -20.67 -4.00 -16.89
N PHE A 214 -20.57 -2.79 -17.44
CA PHE A 214 -20.87 -1.54 -16.71
C PHE A 214 -22.36 -1.20 -16.83
N LYS A 215 -22.96 -0.77 -15.71
CA LYS A 215 -24.35 -0.29 -15.66
C LYS A 215 -24.37 1.24 -15.64
N LYS A 216 -25.45 1.86 -16.11
CA LYS A 216 -25.59 3.32 -16.05
C LYS A 216 -25.61 3.78 -14.60
N SER A 217 -24.93 4.88 -14.28
CA SER A 217 -24.95 5.46 -12.94
C SER A 217 -26.35 5.95 -12.58
N LEU A 218 -26.72 5.83 -11.30
CA LEU A 218 -28.05 6.20 -10.79
C LEU A 218 -28.27 7.72 -10.72
N ASP A 219 -27.20 8.51 -10.80
CA ASP A 219 -27.24 9.98 -10.83
C ASP A 219 -27.32 10.55 -12.26
N CYS A 220 -27.55 9.69 -13.26
CA CYS A 220 -27.80 10.07 -14.64
C CYS A 220 -29.30 10.39 -14.89
N PRO A 221 -29.61 11.40 -15.71
CA PRO A 221 -30.99 11.69 -16.12
C PRO A 221 -31.71 10.48 -16.75
N GLY A 222 -33.02 10.41 -16.53
CA GLY A 222 -33.89 9.39 -17.12
C GLY A 222 -33.89 8.02 -16.44
N MET A 223 -33.05 7.80 -15.43
CA MET A 223 -33.10 6.61 -14.57
C MET A 223 -34.22 6.79 -13.53
N LYS A 224 -35.34 6.09 -13.70
CA LYS A 224 -36.46 5.98 -12.75
C LYS A 224 -36.71 4.52 -12.40
#